data_AF-A0A0U1KL74-F1
#
_entry.id   AF-A0A0U1KL74-F1
#
_cell.length_a   1.000
_cell.length_b   1.000
_cell.length_c   1.000
_cell.angle_alpha   90.00
_cell.angle_beta   90.00
_cell.angle_gamma   90.00
#
_symmetry.space_group_name_H-M   'P 1'
#
loop_
_entity.id
_entity.type
_entity.pdbx_description
1 polymer ?
#
loop_
_entity_poly.entity_id
_entity_poly.type
_entity_poly.pdbx_seq_one_letter_code
_entity_poly.pdbx_strand_id
1 'polypeptide(L)'
;MYDLTLILERLVNKVSRETIECVFNTLNEDMNTKRQDHGLTFDSPFETEVYEQLTNAVYKVDKQVGMSGYRIDLAINHPTSPEKYIIGIECNGALYHSAP
;
A
#
# COMPACT_ATOMS: atom_id res chain seq x y z
N MET A 1 47.42 15.44 -9.57
CA MET A 1 47.26 14.16 -10.30
C MET A 1 46.09 13.45 -9.63
N TYR A 2 44.93 13.37 -10.28
CA TYR A 2 43.73 12.79 -9.67
C TYR A 2 43.92 11.28 -9.54
N ASP A 3 43.64 10.74 -8.35
CA ASP A 3 43.77 9.32 -8.04
C ASP A 3 42.67 8.53 -8.77
N LEU A 4 43.03 7.91 -9.89
CA LEU A 4 42.13 7.13 -10.74
C LEU A 4 41.49 5.95 -9.97
N THR A 5 42.17 5.42 -8.95
CA THR A 5 41.70 4.26 -8.17
C THR A 5 40.45 4.61 -7.37
N LEU A 6 40.46 5.76 -6.69
CA LEU A 6 39.32 6.23 -5.91
C LEU A 6 38.09 6.53 -6.78
N ILE A 7 38.32 6.97 -8.02
CA ILE A 7 37.24 7.26 -8.98
C ILE A 7 36.59 5.96 -9.46
N LEU A 8 37.39 4.95 -9.82
CA LEU A 8 36.88 3.64 -10.25
C LEU A 8 36.12 2.91 -9.14
N GLU A 9 36.63 2.91 -7.90
CA GLU A 9 35.93 2.33 -6.75
C GLU A 9 34.58 3.00 -6.49
N ARG A 10 34.52 4.34 -6.59
CA ARG A 10 33.26 5.08 -6.45
C ARG A 10 32.26 4.74 -7.55
N LEU A 11 32.72 4.60 -8.80
CA LEU A 11 31.84 4.26 -9.93
C LEU A 11 31.29 2.84 -9.81
N VAL A 12 32.13 1.86 -9.46
CA VAL A 12 31.71 0.46 -9.26
C VAL A 12 30.71 0.35 -8.10
N ASN A 13 30.97 1.04 -6.99
CA ASN A 13 30.04 1.07 -5.85
C ASN A 13 28.71 1.75 -6.18
N LYS A 14 28.69 2.73 -7.08
CA LYS A 14 27.47 3.44 -7.45
C LYS A 14 26.58 2.57 -8.35
N VAL A 15 27.18 1.93 -9.36
CA VAL A 15 26.50 1.01 -10.29
C VAL A 15 25.90 -0.19 -9.56
N SER A 16 26.61 -0.77 -8.59
CA SER A 16 26.12 -1.91 -7.82
C SER A 16 24.96 -1.53 -6.90
N ARG A 17 25.01 -0.35 -6.26
CA ARG A 17 23.92 0.15 -5.41
C ARG A 17 22.66 0.47 -6.20
N GLU A 18 22.77 1.20 -7.32
CA GLU A 18 21.61 1.56 -8.15
C GLU A 18 20.87 0.31 -8.66
N THR A 19 21.61 -0.73 -9.03
CA THR A 19 21.03 -2.02 -9.46
C THR A 19 20.35 -2.75 -8.30
N ILE A 20 20.98 -2.81 -7.13
CA ILE A 20 20.42 -3.45 -5.93
C ILE A 20 19.14 -2.74 -5.47
N GLU A 21 19.13 -1.41 -5.48
CA GLU A 21 17.95 -0.63 -5.11
C GLU A 21 16.81 -0.81 -6.10
N CYS A 22 17.10 -0.86 -7.40
CA CYS A 22 16.10 -1.13 -8.42
C CYS A 22 15.48 -2.53 -8.24
N VAL A 23 16.31 -3.57 -8.12
CA VAL A 23 15.83 -4.95 -7.89
C VAL A 23 15.03 -5.04 -6.60
N PHE A 24 15.49 -4.41 -5.53
CA PHE A 24 14.79 -4.40 -4.26
C PHE A 24 13.42 -3.71 -4.38
N ASN A 25 13.35 -2.55 -5.03
CA ASN A 25 12.07 -1.88 -5.27
C ASN A 25 11.14 -2.75 -6.11
N THR A 26 11.60 -3.31 -7.23
CA THR A 26 10.78 -4.21 -8.07
C THR A 26 10.22 -5.38 -7.27
N LEU A 27 11.06 -6.06 -6.48
CA LEU A 27 10.61 -7.16 -5.62
C LEU A 27 9.62 -6.71 -4.54
N ASN A 28 9.84 -5.53 -3.97
CA ASN A 28 8.96 -4.96 -2.95
C ASN A 28 7.59 -4.55 -3.53
N GLU A 29 7.53 -4.14 -4.80
CA GLU A 29 6.27 -3.81 -5.47
C GLU A 29 5.47 -5.05 -5.88
N ASP A 30 6.15 -6.12 -6.28
CA ASP A 30 5.51 -7.35 -6.74
C ASP A 30 5.12 -8.31 -5.61
N MET A 31 5.74 -8.24 -4.43
CA MET A 31 5.54 -9.23 -3.37
C MET A 31 4.85 -8.74 -2.10
N ASN A 32 4.65 -7.44 -1.90
CA ASN A 32 4.08 -6.93 -0.65
C ASN A 32 2.76 -6.18 -0.86
N THR A 33 1.75 -6.58 -0.08
CA THR A 33 0.50 -5.83 0.08
C THR A 33 0.82 -4.45 0.64
N LYS A 34 0.60 -3.40 -0.16
CA LYS A 34 0.81 -2.00 0.25
C LYS A 34 -0.39 -1.54 1.09
N ARG A 35 -0.08 -0.89 2.21
CA ARG A 35 -1.02 -0.12 3.04
C ARG A 35 -0.77 1.34 2.76
N GLN A 36 -1.80 2.09 2.43
CA GLN A 36 -1.63 3.54 2.27
C GLN A 36 -2.12 4.24 3.53
N ASP A 37 -1.17 4.74 4.33
CA ASP A 37 -1.48 5.42 5.59
C ASP A 37 -1.81 6.91 5.38
N HIS A 38 -1.37 7.51 4.26
CA HIS A 38 -1.42 8.96 4.10
C HIS A 38 -1.81 9.36 2.67
N GLY A 39 -3.08 9.76 2.49
CA GLY A 39 -3.47 10.63 1.38
C GLY A 39 -4.50 10.11 0.38
N LEU A 40 -5.22 9.02 0.66
CA LEU A 40 -6.33 8.58 -0.22
C LEU A 40 -7.69 9.00 0.33
N THR A 41 -8.37 9.79 -0.49
CA THR A 41 -9.80 10.11 -0.46
C THR A 41 -10.61 8.84 -0.72
N PHE A 42 -11.74 8.69 -0.03
CA PHE A 42 -12.72 7.67 -0.37
C PHE A 42 -13.22 7.90 -1.80
N ASP A 43 -13.46 6.83 -2.54
CA ASP A 43 -13.96 6.88 -3.92
C ASP A 43 -15.48 7.12 -3.94
N SER A 44 -16.17 6.94 -2.80
CA SER A 44 -17.59 7.27 -2.67
C SER A 44 -18.02 7.70 -1.25
N PRO A 45 -19.15 8.42 -1.12
CA PRO A 45 -19.75 8.70 0.19
C PRO A 45 -20.11 7.43 0.97
N PHE A 46 -20.57 6.39 0.26
CA PHE A 46 -20.90 5.11 0.87
C PHE A 46 -19.68 4.44 1.53
N GLU A 47 -18.54 4.47 0.85
CA GLU A 47 -17.28 3.96 1.41
C GLU A 47 -16.87 4.74 2.68
N THR A 48 -17.10 6.06 2.68
CA THR A 48 -16.87 6.91 3.87
C THR A 48 -17.76 6.48 5.03
N GLU A 49 -19.06 6.29 4.79
CA GLU A 49 -20.01 5.88 5.82
C GLU A 49 -19.67 4.49 6.38
N VAL A 50 -19.32 3.53 5.52
CA VAL A 50 -18.90 2.18 5.97
C VAL A 50 -17.64 2.27 6.84
N TYR A 51 -16.65 3.05 6.44
CA TYR A 51 -15.43 3.26 7.23
C TYR A 51 -15.74 3.86 8.61
N GLU A 52 -16.58 4.90 8.67
CA GLU A 52 -16.97 5.55 9.92
C GLU A 52 -17.72 4.59 10.84
N GLN A 53 -18.65 3.79 10.32
CA GLN A 53 -19.38 2.81 11.15
C GLN A 53 -18.44 1.73 11.73
N LEU A 54 -17.49 1.22 10.94
CA LEU A 54 -16.54 0.21 11.41
C LEU A 54 -15.57 0.77 12.46
N THR A 55 -15.06 1.99 12.25
CA THR A 55 -14.17 2.65 13.20
C THR A 55 -14.88 3.04 14.49
N ASN A 56 -16.13 3.50 14.41
CA ASN A 56 -16.99 3.74 15.58
C ASN A 56 -17.27 2.46 16.38
N ALA A 57 -17.32 1.30 15.71
CA ALA A 57 -17.39 -0.01 16.35
C ALA A 57 -16.04 -0.52 16.92
N VAL A 58 -15.02 0.36 17.01
CA VAL A 58 -13.69 0.09 17.60
C VAL A 58 -12.83 -0.88 16.76
N TYR A 59 -13.17 -1.09 15.48
CA TYR A 59 -12.30 -1.83 14.57
C TYR A 59 -11.18 -0.95 14.04
N LYS A 60 -9.98 -1.53 13.87
CA LYS A 60 -8.90 -0.93 13.09
C LYS A 60 -9.10 -1.30 11.64
N VAL A 61 -9.20 -0.29 10.78
CA VAL A 61 -9.51 -0.44 9.37
C VAL A 61 -8.48 0.31 8.53
N ASP A 62 -7.79 -0.43 7.67
CA ASP A 62 -6.89 0.12 6.66
C ASP A 62 -7.66 0.32 5.35
N LYS A 63 -7.32 1.38 4.62
CA LYS A 63 -7.94 1.72 3.34
C LYS A 63 -7.06 1.29 2.18
N GLN A 64 -7.68 1.00 1.03
CA GLN A 64 -7.03 0.86 -0.27
C GLN A 64 -5.86 -0.14 -0.20
N VAL A 65 -6.18 -1.34 0.29
CA VAL A 65 -5.22 -2.40 0.60
C VAL A 65 -5.07 -3.34 -0.60
N GLY A 66 -3.84 -3.56 -1.06
CA GLY A 66 -3.59 -4.55 -2.10
C GLY A 66 -2.20 -4.49 -2.73
N MET A 67 -2.01 -5.20 -3.84
CA MET A 67 -0.73 -5.36 -4.54
C MET A 67 -0.91 -5.26 -6.06
N SER A 68 0.17 -4.94 -6.78
CA SER A 68 0.21 -5.02 -8.26
C SER A 68 -0.98 -4.38 -8.99
N GLY A 69 -1.37 -3.16 -8.59
CA GLY A 69 -2.47 -2.41 -9.21
C GLY A 69 -3.90 -2.75 -8.74
N TYR A 70 -4.12 -3.85 -8.03
CA TYR A 70 -5.43 -4.20 -7.46
C TYR A 70 -5.53 -3.78 -6.01
N ARG A 71 -6.64 -3.18 -5.60
CA ARG A 71 -6.90 -2.73 -4.23
C ARG A 71 -8.31 -3.12 -3.82
N ILE A 72 -8.47 -3.44 -2.54
CA ILE A 72 -9.76 -3.54 -1.86
C ILE A 72 -9.96 -2.22 -1.11
N ASP A 73 -11.18 -1.69 -1.13
CA ASP A 73 -11.49 -0.39 -0.54
C ASP A 73 -11.14 -0.32 0.95
N LEU A 74 -11.59 -1.30 1.74
CA LEU A 74 -11.36 -1.36 3.19
C LEU A 74 -10.92 -2.76 3.64
N ALA A 75 -10.07 -2.84 4.65
CA ALA A 75 -9.68 -4.10 5.28
C ALA A 75 -9.61 -3.97 6.81
N ILE A 76 -10.23 -4.91 7.53
CA ILE A 76 -10.22 -4.93 9.00
C ILE A 76 -9.00 -5.70 9.49
N ASN A 77 -8.19 -5.05 10.32
CA ASN A 77 -6.93 -5.60 10.80
C ASN A 77 -7.19 -6.73 11.80
N HIS A 78 -6.34 -7.76 11.77
CA HIS A 78 -6.40 -8.83 12.75
C HIS A 78 -5.97 -8.31 14.14
N PRO A 79 -6.72 -8.57 15.22
CA PRO A 79 -6.53 -7.92 16.51
C PRO A 79 -5.15 -8.20 17.15
N THR A 80 -4.58 -9.37 16.89
CA THR A 80 -3.27 -9.79 17.45
C THR A 80 -2.14 -9.91 16.42
N SER A 81 -2.44 -9.69 15.13
CA SER A 81 -1.50 -9.93 14.03
C SER A 81 -1.58 -8.76 13.06
N PRO A 82 -0.90 -7.65 13.33
CA PRO A 82 -1.05 -6.41 12.58
C PRO A 82 -0.68 -6.55 11.11
N GLU A 83 0.03 -7.61 10.71
CA GLU A 83 0.37 -7.97 9.32
C GLU A 83 -0.79 -8.61 8.54
N LYS A 84 -1.88 -9.03 9.23
CA LYS A 84 -3.02 -9.76 8.66
C LYS A 84 -4.31 -8.96 8.74
N TYR A 85 -5.26 -9.37 7.90
CA TYR A 85 -6.64 -8.88 7.91
C TYR A 85 -7.61 -10.03 8.17
N ILE A 86 -8.71 -9.72 8.85
CA ILE A 86 -9.79 -10.68 9.08
C ILE A 86 -10.84 -10.62 7.98
N ILE A 87 -11.08 -9.44 7.42
CA ILE A 87 -12.13 -9.18 6.43
C ILE A 87 -11.62 -8.11 5.46
N GLY A 88 -11.82 -8.32 4.16
CA GLY A 88 -11.75 -7.28 3.12
C GLY A 88 -13.16 -6.90 2.67
N ILE A 89 -13.38 -5.62 2.38
CA ILE A 89 -14.69 -5.05 2.03
C ILE A 89 -14.52 -4.21 0.76
N GLU A 90 -15.30 -4.56 -0.26
CA GLU A 90 -15.43 -3.78 -1.49
C GLU A 90 -16.75 -3.00 -1.45
N CYS A 91 -16.67 -1.69 -1.64
CA CYS A 91 -17.78 -0.75 -1.61
C CYS A 91 -18.16 -0.38 -3.04
N ASN A 92 -19.18 -1.03 -3.60
CA ASN A 92 -19.73 -0.60 -4.89
C ASN A 92 -20.64 0.62 -4.74
N GLY A 93 -20.03 1.79 -4.52
CA GLY A 93 -20.75 3.05 -4.28
C GLY A 93 -21.62 3.50 -5.45
N ALA A 94 -21.24 3.17 -6.69
CA ALA A 94 -22.02 3.50 -7.88
C ALA A 94 -23.33 2.72 -7.95
N LEU A 95 -23.29 1.40 -7.68
CA LEU A 95 -24.52 0.59 -7.62
C LEU A 95 -25.42 1.03 -6.46
N TYR A 96 -24.85 1.36 -5.29
CA TYR A 96 -25.62 1.82 -4.13
C TYR A 96 -26.46 3.08 -4.42
N HIS A 97 -25.87 4.10 -5.05
CA HIS A 97 -26.58 5.34 -5.38
C HIS A 97 -27.59 5.20 -6.52
N SER A 98 -27.45 4.17 -7.35
CA SER A 98 -28.38 3.85 -8.45
C SER A 98 -29.47 2.85 -8.06
N ALA A 99 -29.43 2.33 -6.83
CA ALA A 99 -30.42 1.38 -6.34
C ALA A 99 -31.76 2.10 -6.07
N PRO A 100 -32.92 1.49 -6.42
CA PRO A 100 -34.24 2.10 -6.26
C PRO A 100 -34.65 2.40 -4.82
#